data_AF-A0AAV7FJ95-F1
#
_entry.id   AF-A0AAV7FJ95-F1
#
_cell.length_a   1.000
_cell.length_b   1.000
_cell.length_c   1.000
_cell.angle_alpha   90.00
_cell.angle_beta   90.00
_cell.angle_gamma   90.00
#
_symmetry.space_group_name_H-M   'P 1'
#
loop_
_entity.id
_entity.type
_entity.pdbx_description
1 polymer ?
#
loop_
_entity_poly.entity_id
_entity_poly.type
_entity_poly.pdbx_seq_one_letter_code
_entity_poly.pdbx_strand_id
1 'polypeptide(L)'
;MAIQTPLLPFHVWLPRAHAEAPLAGSVILAGLILKLATYGYMRILIQFLPDATSYFSPLVQTIAVITLIYASLATLRQTDLKALVAYSSIGHMAVVVLGLFSKTIQGIDGALLLSLAHGVVSPALFLLVGGVLYDRYHTRTIRYYRAVPLSANWAGEFLCLAVHSNEIHYLLY
;
A
#
# COMPACT_ATOMS: atom_id res chain seq x y z
N MET A 1 0.50 8.95 -14.21
CA MET A 1 0.35 8.92 -12.73
C MET A 1 -0.51 7.75 -12.26
N ALA A 2 -1.65 7.45 -12.87
CA ALA A 2 -2.53 6.32 -12.48
C ALA A 2 -1.85 4.93 -12.46
N ILE A 3 -0.89 4.68 -13.37
CA ILE A 3 -0.06 3.47 -13.34
C ILE A 3 0.80 3.44 -12.07
N GLN A 4 1.32 4.58 -11.64
CA GLN A 4 2.27 4.69 -10.53
C GLN A 4 1.58 4.74 -9.15
N THR A 5 0.31 5.18 -9.06
CA THR A 5 -0.58 5.05 -7.87
C THR A 5 -1.38 3.74 -7.81
N PRO A 6 -0.96 2.74 -8.58
CA PRO A 6 -1.77 1.62 -9.10
C PRO A 6 -3.30 1.71 -8.93
N LEU A 7 -3.96 2.65 -9.63
CA LEU A 7 -5.42 2.66 -9.72
C LEU A 7 -5.92 1.64 -10.75
N LEU A 8 -7.15 1.13 -10.59
CA LEU A 8 -7.80 0.31 -11.61
C LEU A 8 -7.85 1.05 -12.96
N PRO A 9 -7.56 0.40 -14.11
CA PRO A 9 -7.22 -1.02 -14.30
C PRO A 9 -5.72 -1.35 -14.18
N PHE A 10 -4.87 -0.40 -13.83
CA PHE A 10 -3.40 -0.49 -13.88
C PHE A 10 -2.78 -0.97 -12.57
N HIS A 11 -3.51 -1.68 -11.71
CA HIS A 11 -3.00 -2.12 -10.41
C HIS A 11 -2.21 -3.43 -10.44
N VAL A 12 -2.39 -4.24 -11.49
CA VAL A 12 -1.88 -5.62 -11.59
C VAL A 12 -0.35 -5.73 -11.54
N TRP A 13 0.37 -4.70 -11.98
CA TRP A 13 1.83 -4.76 -12.01
C TRP A 13 2.44 -4.72 -10.60
N LEU A 14 1.81 -4.02 -9.65
CA LEU A 14 2.42 -3.77 -8.33
C LEU A 14 2.58 -5.06 -7.51
N PRO A 15 1.55 -5.92 -7.36
CA PRO A 15 1.70 -7.19 -6.64
C PRO A 15 2.73 -8.11 -7.29
N ARG A 16 2.78 -8.16 -8.63
CA ARG A 16 3.74 -8.98 -9.38
C ARG A 16 5.17 -8.47 -9.19
N ALA A 17 5.38 -7.16 -9.28
CA ALA A 17 6.69 -6.54 -9.08
C ALA A 17 7.24 -6.85 -7.67
N HIS A 18 6.41 -6.76 -6.63
CA HIS A 18 6.85 -7.09 -5.26
C HIS A 18 7.08 -8.59 -5.04
N ALA A 19 6.33 -9.46 -5.71
CA ALA A 19 6.51 -10.91 -5.59
C ALA A 19 7.90 -11.36 -6.09
N GLU A 20 8.34 -10.79 -7.21
CA GLU A 20 9.58 -11.15 -7.90
C GLU A 20 10.79 -10.34 -7.42
N ALA A 21 10.59 -9.13 -6.92
CA ALA A 21 11.69 -8.25 -6.53
C ALA A 21 12.50 -8.76 -5.33
N PRO A 22 13.83 -8.50 -5.31
CA PRO A 22 14.65 -8.67 -4.11
C PRO A 22 14.14 -7.77 -2.97
N LEU A 23 14.50 -8.10 -1.73
CA LEU A 23 14.01 -7.39 -0.53
C LEU A 23 14.23 -5.87 -0.63
N ALA A 24 15.46 -5.44 -0.90
CA ALA A 24 15.80 -4.04 -1.02
C ALA A 24 14.98 -3.33 -2.12
N GLY A 25 14.73 -4.02 -3.24
CA GLY A 25 13.89 -3.50 -4.32
C GLY A 25 12.45 -3.27 -3.88
N SER A 26 11.87 -4.19 -3.11
CA SER A 26 10.52 -4.03 -2.56
C SER A 26 10.42 -2.87 -1.57
N VAL A 27 11.43 -2.70 -0.72
CA VAL A 27 11.51 -1.60 0.27
C VAL A 27 11.57 -0.24 -0.42
N ILE A 28 12.41 -0.10 -1.44
CA ILE A 28 12.55 1.16 -2.19
C ILE A 28 11.28 1.46 -3.01
N LEU A 29 10.73 0.45 -3.69
CA LEU A 29 9.50 0.57 -4.47
C LEU A 29 8.33 1.03 -3.59
N ALA A 30 8.16 0.39 -2.43
CA ALA A 30 7.12 0.71 -1.47
C ALA A 30 7.32 2.09 -0.83
N GLY A 31 8.54 2.41 -0.39
CA GLY A 31 8.84 3.63 0.36
C GLY A 31 8.90 4.89 -0.50
N LEU A 32 9.48 4.80 -1.69
CA LEU A 32 9.80 5.97 -2.53
C LEU A 32 8.91 6.06 -3.77
N ILE A 33 8.87 5.02 -4.59
CA ILE A 33 8.34 5.10 -5.96
C ILE A 33 6.83 5.39 -5.97
N LEU A 34 6.08 4.77 -5.05
CA LEU A 34 4.66 5.04 -4.87
C LEU A 34 4.39 6.49 -4.43
N LYS A 35 5.31 7.09 -3.67
CA LYS A 35 5.14 8.44 -3.10
C LYS A 35 5.49 9.53 -4.12
N LEU A 36 6.36 9.22 -5.09
CA LEU A 36 6.59 10.07 -6.25
C LEU A 36 5.31 10.30 -7.06
N ALA A 37 4.38 9.35 -7.05
CA ALA A 37 3.09 9.54 -7.70
C ALA A 37 2.25 10.61 -6.98
N THR A 38 2.15 10.55 -5.64
CA THR A 38 1.52 11.58 -4.80
C THR A 38 2.13 12.96 -5.03
N TYR A 39 3.46 13.04 -5.08
CA TYR A 39 4.18 14.27 -5.40
C TYR A 39 3.84 14.80 -6.80
N GLY A 40 3.77 13.91 -7.80
CA GLY A 40 3.37 14.25 -9.17
C GLY A 40 1.95 14.83 -9.24
N TYR A 41 0.99 14.27 -8.49
CA TYR A 41 -0.36 14.83 -8.44
C TYR A 41 -0.36 16.27 -7.91
N MET A 42 0.34 16.51 -6.80
CA MET A 42 0.36 17.83 -6.18
C MET A 42 1.12 18.88 -6.99
N ARG A 43 2.33 18.55 -7.46
CA ARG A 43 3.23 19.54 -8.07
C ARG A 43 3.06 19.69 -9.56
N ILE A 44 2.60 18.65 -10.24
CA ILE A 44 2.45 18.67 -11.70
C ILE A 44 0.98 18.79 -12.05
N LEU A 45 0.14 17.83 -11.65
CA LEU A 45 -1.24 17.81 -12.15
C LEU A 45 -2.09 18.98 -11.61
N ILE A 46 -2.18 19.12 -10.29
CA ILE A 46 -3.04 20.13 -9.65
C ILE A 46 -2.54 21.55 -9.93
N GLN A 47 -1.22 21.76 -9.95
CA GLN A 47 -0.63 23.10 -10.14
C GLN A 47 -0.65 23.58 -11.59
N PHE A 48 -0.37 22.72 -12.57
CA PHE A 48 -0.32 23.13 -13.98
C PHE A 48 -1.67 23.02 -14.69
N LEU A 49 -2.57 22.13 -14.25
CA LEU A 49 -3.86 21.86 -14.90
C LEU A 49 -5.02 21.92 -13.89
N PRO A 50 -5.25 23.07 -13.21
CA PRO A 50 -6.27 23.18 -12.17
C PRO A 50 -7.70 22.98 -12.70
N ASP A 51 -8.03 23.56 -13.86
CA ASP A 51 -9.37 23.49 -14.45
C ASP A 51 -9.71 22.05 -14.88
N ALA A 52 -8.79 21.38 -15.57
CA ALA A 52 -8.95 19.99 -15.95
C ALA A 52 -9.02 19.06 -14.72
N THR A 53 -8.21 19.33 -13.70
CA THR A 53 -8.26 18.57 -12.44
C THR A 53 -9.61 18.71 -11.75
N SER A 54 -10.19 19.93 -11.74
CA SER A 54 -11.51 20.18 -11.17
C SER A 54 -12.62 19.45 -11.93
N TYR A 55 -12.55 19.44 -13.27
CA TYR A 55 -13.49 18.78 -14.15
C TYR A 55 -13.46 17.24 -14.02
N PHE A 56 -12.26 16.64 -14.02
CA PHE A 56 -12.09 15.18 -13.92
C PHE A 56 -12.07 14.63 -12.50
N SER A 57 -12.08 15.48 -11.46
CA SER A 57 -12.06 15.05 -10.06
C SER A 57 -13.13 13.99 -9.72
N PRO A 58 -14.41 14.10 -10.11
CA PRO A 58 -15.41 13.06 -9.84
C PRO A 58 -15.08 11.71 -10.48
N LEU A 59 -14.52 11.71 -11.69
CA LEU A 59 -14.10 10.49 -12.38
C LEU A 59 -12.93 9.82 -11.64
N VAL A 60 -11.94 10.60 -11.21
CA VAL A 60 -10.80 10.06 -10.47
C VAL A 60 -11.23 9.51 -9.11
N GLN A 61 -12.13 10.21 -8.42
CA GLN A 61 -12.68 9.75 -7.14
C GLN A 61 -13.46 8.44 -7.28
N THR A 62 -14.32 8.31 -8.30
CA THR A 62 -15.06 7.05 -8.52
C THR A 62 -14.12 5.88 -8.79
N ILE A 63 -13.09 6.06 -9.64
CA ILE A 63 -12.06 5.04 -9.88
C ILE A 63 -11.31 4.69 -8.58
N ALA A 64 -10.99 5.68 -7.75
CA ALA A 64 -10.30 5.45 -6.48
C ALA A 64 -11.17 4.68 -5.47
N VAL A 65 -12.46 4.98 -5.35
CA VAL A 65 -13.39 4.19 -4.52
C VAL A 65 -13.48 2.75 -5.00
N ILE A 66 -13.64 2.53 -6.30
CA ILE A 66 -13.69 1.17 -6.86
C ILE A 66 -12.37 0.43 -6.60
N THR A 67 -11.24 1.12 -6.76
CA THR A 67 -9.91 0.56 -6.48
C THR A 67 -9.76 0.18 -5.01
N LEU A 68 -10.21 1.04 -4.09
CA LEU A 68 -10.19 0.77 -2.66
C LEU A 68 -10.97 -0.50 -2.31
N ILE A 69 -12.23 -0.58 -2.75
CA ILE A 69 -13.09 -1.74 -2.49
C ILE A 69 -12.47 -3.01 -3.10
N TYR A 70 -12.04 -2.94 -4.35
CA TYR A 70 -11.44 -4.08 -5.04
C TYR A 70 -10.15 -4.54 -4.36
N ALA A 71 -9.25 -3.62 -3.99
CA ALA A 71 -7.98 -3.95 -3.35
C ALA A 71 -8.23 -4.60 -1.99
N SER A 72 -9.16 -4.07 -1.19
CA SER A 72 -9.55 -4.63 0.11
C SER A 72 -10.20 -6.00 0.00
N LEU A 73 -10.94 -6.30 -1.08
CA LEU A 73 -11.46 -7.66 -1.31
C LEU A 73 -10.38 -8.60 -1.84
N ALA A 74 -9.47 -8.09 -2.67
CA ALA A 74 -8.37 -8.86 -3.25
C ALA A 74 -7.34 -9.28 -2.18
N THR A 75 -7.07 -8.44 -1.17
CA THR A 75 -6.18 -8.78 -0.04
C THR A 75 -6.68 -10.02 0.72
N LEU A 76 -7.99 -10.15 0.93
CA LEU A 76 -8.60 -11.27 1.67
C LEU A 76 -8.33 -12.64 1.05
N ARG A 77 -8.15 -12.69 -0.27
CA ARG A 77 -7.93 -13.94 -1.00
C ARG A 77 -6.46 -14.23 -1.29
N GLN A 78 -5.54 -13.35 -0.87
CA GLN A 78 -4.11 -13.57 -1.11
C GLN A 78 -3.58 -14.69 -0.23
N THR A 79 -2.76 -15.55 -0.83
CA THR A 79 -2.06 -16.64 -0.14
C THR A 79 -0.60 -16.30 0.17
N ASP A 80 -0.03 -15.29 -0.50
CA ASP A 80 1.36 -14.88 -0.35
C ASP A 80 1.48 -13.58 0.45
N LEU A 81 2.38 -13.58 1.44
CA LEU A 81 2.57 -12.42 2.33
C LEU A 81 3.01 -11.14 1.59
N LYS A 82 3.96 -11.26 0.64
CA LYS A 82 4.43 -10.09 -0.14
C LYS A 82 3.32 -9.51 -1.01
N ALA A 83 2.52 -10.37 -1.63
CA ALA A 83 1.39 -9.94 -2.46
C ALA A 83 0.32 -9.27 -1.59
N LEU A 84 0.06 -9.81 -0.39
CA LEU A 84 -0.89 -9.23 0.56
C LEU A 84 -0.48 -7.79 0.94
N VAL A 85 0.79 -7.55 1.30
CA VAL A 85 1.30 -6.19 1.62
C VAL A 85 1.24 -5.25 0.40
N ALA A 86 1.47 -5.78 -0.81
CA ALA A 86 1.33 -4.99 -2.03
C ALA A 86 -0.12 -4.57 -2.28
N TYR A 87 -1.09 -5.47 -2.11
CA TYR A 87 -2.51 -5.15 -2.28
C TYR A 87 -3.04 -4.20 -1.21
N SER A 88 -2.58 -4.31 0.05
CA SER A 88 -2.94 -3.33 1.08
C SER A 88 -2.39 -1.94 0.73
N SER A 89 -1.19 -1.86 0.13
CA SER A 89 -0.61 -0.61 -0.35
C SER A 89 -1.45 0.04 -1.47
N ILE A 90 -2.05 -0.75 -2.37
CA ILE A 90 -2.99 -0.24 -3.39
C ILE A 90 -4.19 0.46 -2.74
N GLY A 91 -4.80 -0.16 -1.72
CA GLY A 91 -5.92 0.41 -0.99
C GLY A 91 -5.59 1.76 -0.35
N HIS A 92 -4.46 1.84 0.36
CA HIS A 92 -4.01 3.08 0.99
C HIS A 92 -3.74 4.19 -0.03
N MET A 93 -3.12 3.87 -1.17
CA MET A 93 -2.87 4.86 -2.23
C MET A 93 -4.18 5.32 -2.90
N ALA A 94 -5.20 4.48 -2.98
CA ALA A 94 -6.53 4.91 -3.42
C ALA A 94 -7.14 5.95 -2.46
N VAL A 95 -7.00 5.78 -1.14
CA VAL A 95 -7.43 6.77 -0.13
C VAL A 95 -6.66 8.09 -0.26
N VAL A 96 -5.35 8.02 -0.49
CA VAL A 96 -4.53 9.22 -0.76
C VAL A 96 -5.06 9.99 -1.97
N VAL A 97 -5.37 9.29 -3.07
CA VAL A 97 -5.95 9.92 -4.27
C VAL A 97 -7.32 10.54 -3.96
N LEU A 98 -8.18 9.88 -3.19
CA LEU A 98 -9.47 10.47 -2.77
C LEU A 98 -9.28 11.78 -2.01
N GLY A 99 -8.36 11.81 -1.04
CA GLY A 99 -8.10 13.02 -0.25
C GLY A 99 -7.51 14.15 -1.09
N LEU A 100 -6.56 13.85 -1.99
CA LEU A 100 -5.96 14.85 -2.89
C LEU A 100 -6.99 15.51 -3.82
N PHE A 101 -7.95 14.75 -4.32
CA PHE A 101 -8.97 15.26 -5.25
C PHE A 101 -10.24 15.76 -4.54
N SER A 102 -10.27 15.78 -3.20
CA SER A 102 -11.43 16.23 -2.40
C SER A 102 -11.72 17.72 -2.48
N LYS A 103 -10.77 18.53 -2.98
CA LYS A 103 -10.83 20.01 -3.02
C LYS A 103 -10.97 20.66 -1.63
N THR A 104 -10.65 19.94 -0.57
CA THR A 104 -10.63 20.45 0.81
C THR A 104 -9.21 20.43 1.36
N ILE A 105 -8.86 21.43 2.17
CA ILE A 105 -7.55 21.49 2.82
C ILE A 105 -7.34 20.27 3.72
N GLN A 106 -8.37 19.92 4.51
CA GLN A 106 -8.36 18.75 5.39
C GLN A 106 -8.11 17.44 4.64
N GLY A 107 -8.72 17.26 3.45
CA GLY A 107 -8.49 16.06 2.64
C GLY A 107 -7.09 16.00 2.04
N ILE A 108 -6.51 17.14 1.65
CA ILE A 108 -5.13 17.21 1.14
C ILE A 108 -4.13 16.90 2.26
N ASP A 109 -4.30 17.51 3.44
CA ASP A 109 -3.44 17.27 4.60
C ASP A 109 -3.52 15.82 5.06
N GLY A 110 -4.73 15.26 5.13
CA GLY A 110 -4.94 13.84 5.45
C GLY A 110 -4.28 12.90 4.43
N ALA A 111 -4.41 13.19 3.13
CA ALA A 111 -3.76 12.40 2.07
C ALA A 111 -2.23 12.45 2.17
N LEU A 112 -1.65 13.61 2.48
CA LEU A 112 -0.22 13.76 2.68
C LEU A 112 0.28 12.97 3.88
N LEU A 113 -0.40 13.13 5.03
CA LEU A 113 -0.07 12.39 6.25
C LEU A 113 -0.15 10.88 6.01
N LEU A 114 -1.20 10.39 5.35
CA LEU A 114 -1.36 8.98 5.03
C LEU A 114 -0.26 8.49 4.09
N SER A 115 0.07 9.25 3.04
CA SER A 115 1.12 8.90 2.08
C SER A 115 2.49 8.79 2.76
N LEU A 116 2.79 9.69 3.70
CA LEU A 116 4.04 9.68 4.48
C LEU A 116 4.07 8.53 5.49
N ALA A 117 3.00 8.34 6.28
CA ALA A 117 2.90 7.25 7.23
C ALA A 117 3.05 5.89 6.54
N HIS A 118 2.34 5.70 5.42
CA HIS A 118 2.47 4.50 4.59
C HIS A 118 3.89 4.36 3.97
N GLY A 119 4.63 5.45 3.81
CA GLY A 119 6.04 5.47 3.42
C GLY A 119 7.00 4.88 4.44
N VAL A 120 6.61 4.87 5.71
CA VAL A 120 7.40 4.26 6.79
C VAL A 120 6.92 2.84 7.07
N VAL A 121 5.60 2.64 7.16
CA VAL A 121 5.00 1.36 7.56
C VAL A 121 5.17 0.28 6.49
N SER A 122 4.96 0.60 5.20
CA SER A 122 5.03 -0.41 4.13
C SER A 122 6.44 -0.99 3.95
N PRO A 123 7.53 -0.19 3.91
CA PRO A 123 8.89 -0.74 3.90
C PRO A 123 9.23 -1.59 5.13
N ALA A 124 8.77 -1.20 6.32
CA ALA A 124 8.96 -1.98 7.54
C ALA A 124 8.28 -3.35 7.43
N LEU A 125 7.06 -3.42 6.88
CA LEU A 125 6.38 -4.70 6.61
C LEU A 125 7.12 -5.56 5.60
N PHE A 126 7.66 -4.97 4.53
CA PHE A 126 8.47 -5.73 3.56
C PHE A 126 9.75 -6.27 4.19
N LEU A 127 10.41 -5.53 5.09
CA LEU A 127 11.57 -6.00 5.87
C LEU A 127 11.19 -7.15 6.80
N LEU A 128 10.06 -7.07 7.49
CA LEU A 128 9.59 -8.16 8.36
C LEU A 128 9.26 -9.42 7.56
N VAL A 129 8.46 -9.30 6.49
CA VAL A 129 8.05 -10.44 5.67
C VAL A 129 9.22 -11.04 4.91
N GLY A 130 10.01 -10.22 4.23
CA GLY A 130 11.04 -10.69 3.31
C GLY A 130 12.43 -10.85 3.92
N GLY A 131 12.72 -10.19 5.05
CA GLY A 131 14.02 -10.28 5.74
C GLY A 131 13.98 -11.10 7.02
N VAL A 132 12.89 -11.07 7.79
CA VAL A 132 12.82 -11.86 9.04
C VAL A 132 12.12 -13.19 8.82
N LEU A 133 10.90 -13.18 8.28
CA LEU A 133 10.10 -14.40 8.12
C LEU A 133 10.66 -15.29 7.01
N TYR A 134 10.96 -14.72 5.85
CA TYR A 134 11.49 -15.48 4.72
C TYR A 134 12.90 -16.04 4.96
N ASP A 135 13.79 -15.31 5.65
CA ASP A 135 15.13 -15.83 5.95
C ASP A 135 15.11 -16.97 6.98
N ARG A 136 14.10 -17.00 7.87
CA ARG A 136 13.96 -18.05 8.89
C ARG A 136 13.26 -19.30 8.38
N TYR A 137 12.18 -19.14 7.61
CA TYR A 137 11.30 -20.25 7.24
C TYR A 137 11.32 -20.58 5.74
N HIS A 138 11.99 -19.76 4.92
CA HIS A 138 12.11 -19.92 3.47
C HIS A 138 10.79 -20.16 2.73
N THR A 139 9.69 -19.68 3.30
CA THR A 139 8.34 -19.78 2.75
C THR A 139 7.66 -18.43 2.76
N ARG A 140 6.76 -18.17 1.81
CA ARG A 140 5.99 -16.92 1.71
C ARG A 140 4.49 -17.15 1.88
N THR A 141 4.07 -18.40 1.97
CA THR A 141 2.67 -18.79 1.96
C THR A 141 2.08 -18.70 3.37
N ILE A 142 1.01 -17.92 3.51
CA ILE A 142 0.36 -17.58 4.78
C ILE A 142 -0.04 -18.84 5.57
N ARG A 143 -0.45 -19.92 4.90
CA ARG A 143 -0.88 -21.18 5.54
C ARG A 143 0.17 -21.81 6.46
N TYR A 144 1.47 -21.60 6.20
CA TYR A 144 2.54 -22.16 7.03
C TYR A 144 2.89 -21.29 8.24
N TYR A 145 2.36 -20.07 8.32
CA TYR A 145 2.61 -19.13 9.40
C TYR A 145 1.60 -19.25 10.56
N ARG A 146 0.76 -20.29 10.54
CA ARG A 146 -0.25 -20.54 11.57
C ARG A 146 0.43 -20.94 12.88
N ALA A 147 0.28 -20.11 13.92
CA ALA A 147 0.86 -20.28 15.26
C ALA A 147 2.36 -19.97 15.43
N VAL A 148 2.93 -19.01 14.69
CA VAL A 148 4.20 -18.39 15.14
C VAL A 148 3.91 -17.69 16.48
N PRO A 149 4.60 -18.01 17.58
CA PRO A 149 4.42 -17.29 18.84
C PRO A 149 4.89 -15.85 18.66
N LEU A 150 3.95 -14.96 18.37
CA LEU A 150 4.16 -13.51 18.22
C LEU A 150 4.63 -12.85 19.52
N SER A 151 4.52 -13.56 20.65
CA SER A 151 4.81 -13.10 22.01
C SER A 151 6.26 -13.30 22.47
N ALA A 152 7.14 -13.90 21.66
CA ALA A 152 8.48 -14.29 22.14
C ALA A 152 9.65 -13.46 21.59
N ASN A 153 9.43 -12.54 20.63
CA ASN A 153 10.50 -11.74 20.00
C ASN A 153 9.98 -10.36 19.55
N TRP A 154 10.85 -9.34 19.60
CA TRP A 154 10.60 -7.97 19.11
C TRP A 154 9.99 -7.90 17.70
N ALA A 155 10.35 -8.85 16.83
CA ALA A 155 9.82 -8.95 15.47
C ALA A 155 8.32 -9.35 15.43
N GLY A 156 7.84 -10.10 16.41
CA GLY A 156 6.43 -10.49 16.54
C GLY A 156 5.55 -9.34 17.02
N GLU A 157 6.03 -8.55 17.97
CA GLU A 157 5.36 -7.33 18.43
C GLU A 157 5.29 -6.28 17.32
N PHE A 158 6.38 -6.06 16.59
CA PHE A 158 6.42 -5.18 15.43
C PHE A 158 5.48 -5.66 14.32
N LEU A 159 5.40 -6.98 14.05
CA LEU A 159 4.47 -7.52 13.09
C LEU A 159 3.01 -7.28 13.54
N CYS A 160 2.70 -7.49 14.81
CA CYS A 160 1.35 -7.25 15.35
C CYS A 160 0.94 -5.78 15.20
N LEU A 161 1.82 -4.84 15.54
CA LEU A 161 1.61 -3.39 15.34
C LEU A 161 1.49 -3.00 13.86
N ALA A 162 2.36 -3.56 13.02
CA ALA A 162 2.36 -3.26 11.59
C ALA A 162 1.16 -3.89 10.86
N VAL A 163 0.63 -4.99 11.38
CA VAL A 163 -0.61 -5.62 10.92
C VAL A 163 -1.84 -4.83 11.35
N HIS A 164 -1.89 -4.39 12.61
CA HIS A 164 -2.99 -3.57 13.14
C HIS A 164 -3.10 -2.22 12.43
N SER A 165 -1.96 -1.65 12.03
CA SER A 165 -1.90 -0.37 11.31
C SER A 165 -2.19 -0.47 9.80
N ASN A 166 -2.27 -1.67 9.23
CA ASN A 166 -2.46 -1.88 7.79
C ASN A 166 -3.73 -2.69 7.47
N GLU A 167 -4.64 -2.85 8.45
CA GLU A 167 -5.89 -3.61 8.42
C GLU A 167 -5.75 -5.10 8.01
N ILE A 168 -4.61 -5.74 8.31
CA ILE A 168 -4.34 -7.14 7.95
C ILE A 168 -4.70 -8.10 9.11
N HIS A 169 -5.90 -7.96 9.68
CA HIS A 169 -6.24 -8.68 10.93
C HIS A 169 -6.22 -10.23 10.83
N TYR A 170 -6.20 -10.81 9.62
CA TYR A 170 -6.18 -12.26 9.39
C TYR A 170 -4.84 -12.93 9.67
N LEU A 171 -3.75 -12.19 9.89
CA LEU A 171 -2.48 -12.79 10.32
C LEU A 171 -2.49 -13.19 11.80
N LEU A 172 -3.54 -12.82 12.54
CA LEU A 172 -3.67 -13.06 13.99
C LEU A 172 -4.56 -14.27 14.35
N TYR A 173 -5.15 -14.97 13.38
CA TYR A 173 -6.08 -16.10 13.59
C TYR A 173 -5.67 -17.37 12.84
#